data_AF-L8F0L2-F1
#
_entry.id   AF-L8F0L2-F1
#
_cell.length_a   1.000
_cell.length_b   1.000
_cell.length_c   1.000
_cell.angle_alpha   90.00
_cell.angle_beta   90.00
_cell.angle_gamma   90.00
#
_symmetry.space_group_name_H-M   'P 1'
#
loop_
_entity.id
_entity.type
_entity.pdbx_description
1 polymer ?
#
loop_
_entity_poly.entity_id
_entity_poly.type
_entity_poly.pdbx_seq_one_letter_code
_entity_poly.pdbx_strand_id
1 'polypeptide(L)' 'MEIDRALPHWPQVAAEIRRRIQNGTYRPGERLPGTVAIAAEFDVSQSTATRAVASLRPEGLVRVVSGRGYFVAEGAN' A
#
# COMPACT_ATOMS: atom_id res chain seq x y z
N MET A 1 17.29 2.28 -4.48
CA MET A 1 16.89 2.23 -3.06
C MET A 1 17.23 0.83 -2.60
N GLU A 2 18.26 0.65 -1.78
CA GLU A 2 18.69 -0.68 -1.34
C GLU A 2 17.78 -1.11 -0.19
N ILE A 3 16.88 -2.03 -0.49
CA ILE A 3 15.90 -2.54 0.46
C ILE A 3 16.64 -3.51 1.39
N ASP A 4 17.06 -3.03 2.56
CA ASP A 4 17.86 -3.74 3.58
C ASP A 4 17.18 -5.02 4.09
N ARG A 5 17.61 -6.21 3.61
CA ARG A 5 16.99 -7.52 3.94
C ARG A 5 16.97 -7.88 5.42
N ALA A 6 17.68 -7.10 6.25
CA ALA A 6 17.77 -7.24 7.70
C ALA A 6 16.66 -6.50 8.47
N LEU A 7 15.90 -5.60 7.82
CA LEU A 7 14.80 -4.85 8.45
C LEU A 7 13.45 -5.25 7.84
N PRO A 8 12.33 -5.15 8.60
CA PRO A 8 11.02 -5.35 8.02
C PRO A 8 10.82 -4.29 6.93
N HIS A 9 10.66 -4.72 5.68
CA HIS A 9 10.50 -3.85 4.52
C HIS A 9 9.08 -3.28 4.38
N TRP A 10 8.09 -4.01 4.90
CA TRP A 10 6.68 -3.68 4.80
C TRP A 10 6.27 -2.35 5.48
N PRO A 11 6.88 -1.88 6.60
CA PRO A 11 6.55 -0.60 7.22
C PRO A 11 6.98 0.60 6.37
N GLN A 12 8.11 0.50 5.65
CA GLN A 12 8.58 1.58 4.77
C GLN A 12 7.63 1.75 3.57
N VAL A 13 7.24 0.63 2.96
CA VAL A 13 6.25 0.61 1.87
C VAL A 13 4.89 1.13 2.36
N ALA A 14 4.45 0.72 3.55
CA ALA A 14 3.20 1.19 4.13
C ALA A 14 3.23 2.71 4.40
N ALA A 15 4.32 3.23 4.97
CA ALA A 15 4.49 4.66 5.22
C ALA A 15 4.46 5.48 3.92
N GLU A 16 5.11 4.99 2.86
CA GLU A 16 5.12 5.70 1.57
C GLU A 16 3.75 5.66 0.88
N ILE A 17 3.06 4.52 0.91
CA ILE A 17 1.67 4.45 0.42
C ILE A 17 0.77 5.40 1.20
N ARG A 18 0.89 5.42 2.54
CA ARG A 18 0.15 6.35 3.40
C ARG A 18 0.43 7.80 3.00
N ARG A 19 1.70 8.16 2.80
CA ARG A 19 2.11 9.50 2.38
C ARG A 19 1.50 9.88 1.03
N ARG A 20 1.47 8.95 0.06
CA ARG A 20 0.84 9.16 -1.25
C ARG A 20 -0.68 9.32 -1.18
N ILE A 21 -1.34 8.58 -0.29
CA ILE A 21 -2.78 8.76 -0.02
C ILE A 21 -3.02 10.15 0.59
N GLN A 22 -2.26 10.53 1.62
CA GLN A 22 -2.37 11.82 2.30
C GLN A 22 -2.04 13.02 1.39
N ASN A 23 -1.06 12.86 0.49
CA ASN A 23 -0.70 13.89 -0.48
C ASN A 23 -1.67 13.97 -1.68
N GLY A 24 -2.71 13.12 -1.73
CA GLY A 24 -3.70 13.09 -2.80
C GLY A 24 -3.23 12.46 -4.11
N THR A 25 -2.06 11.82 -4.13
CA THR A 25 -1.60 10.99 -5.26
C THR A 25 -2.56 9.83 -5.49
N TYR A 26 -3.01 9.19 -4.41
CA TYR A 26 -4.06 8.18 -4.44
C TYR A 26 -5.32 8.76 -3.84
N ARG A 27 -6.31 9.03 -4.69
CA ARG A 27 -7.56 9.65 -4.24
C ARG A 27 -8.41 8.66 -3.46
N PRO A 28 -9.07 9.11 -2.37
CA PRO A 28 -10.04 8.28 -1.68
C PRO A 28 -11.10 7.75 -2.66
N GLY A 29 -11.40 6.45 -2.61
CA GLY A 29 -12.31 5.79 -3.54
C GLY A 29 -11.65 5.26 -4.83
N GLU A 30 -10.44 5.69 -5.16
CA GLU A 30 -9.70 5.21 -6.34
C GLU A 30 -9.14 3.80 -6.12
N ARG A 31 -8.94 3.08 -7.23
CA ARG A 31 -8.33 1.75 -7.22
C ARG A 31 -6.82 1.89 -6.99
N LEU A 32 -6.34 1.30 -5.90
CA LEU A 32 -4.91 1.20 -5.64
C LEU A 32 -4.25 0.28 -6.70
N PRO A 33 -2.98 0.51 -7.07
CA PRO A 33 -2.23 -0.46 -7.84
C PRO A 33 -2.24 -1.81 -7.14
N GLY A 34 -2.33 -2.90 -7.90
CA GLY A 34 -2.28 -4.25 -7.33
C GLY A 34 -0.98 -4.47 -6.56
N THR A 35 -0.97 -5.38 -5.60
CA THR A 35 0.23 -5.69 -4.80
C THR A 35 1.43 -6.11 -5.65
N VAL A 36 1.21 -6.64 -6.86
CA VAL A 36 2.26 -6.92 -7.86
C VAL A 36 2.87 -5.63 -8.41
N ALA A 37 2.05 -4.63 -8.76
CA ALA A 37 2.52 -3.36 -9.26
C ALA A 37 3.24 -2.57 -8.17
N ILE A 38 2.71 -2.58 -6.94
CA ILE A 38 3.37 -1.99 -5.77
C ILE A 38 4.71 -2.69 -5.51
N ALA A 39 4.74 -4.01 -5.55
CA ALA A 39 5.97 -4.78 -5.41
C ALA A 39 7.03 -4.38 -6.45
N ALA A 40 6.63 -4.26 -7.72
CA ALA A 40 7.53 -3.83 -8.79
C ALA A 40 7.97 -2.37 -8.64
N GLU A 41 7.08 -1.48 -8.22
CA GLU A 41 7.38 -0.05 -8.06
C GLU A 41 8.38 0.20 -6.92
N PHE A 42 8.21 -0.51 -5.80
CA PHE A 42 9.05 -0.35 -4.61
C PHE A 42 10.23 -1.33 -4.56
N ASP A 43 10.41 -2.16 -5.60
CA ASP A 43 11.41 -3.24 -5.67
C ASP A 43 11.37 -4.17 -4.43
N VAL A 44 10.17 -4.58 -4.05
CA VAL A 44 9.92 -5.47 -2.89
C VAL A 44 9.21 -6.75 -3.31
N SER A 45 9.30 -7.79 -2.47
CA SER A 45 8.52 -9.01 -2.67
C SER A 45 7.00 -8.74 -2.62
N GLN A 46 6.22 -9.47 -3.42
CA GLN A 46 4.75 -9.39 -3.39
C GLN A 46 4.17 -9.62 -1.98
N SER A 47 4.77 -10.51 -1.20
CA SER A 47 4.41 -10.78 0.20
C SER A 47 4.58 -9.55 1.08
N THR A 48 5.64 -8.77 0.86
CA THR A 48 5.94 -7.51 1.54
C THR A 48 4.92 -6.44 1.17
N ALA A 49 4.65 -6.26 -0.13
CA ALA A 49 3.64 -5.31 -0.61
C ALA A 49 2.25 -5.66 -0.07
N THR A 50 1.90 -6.95 -0.07
CA THR A 50 0.64 -7.44 0.51
C THR A 50 0.55 -7.14 2.00
N ARG A 51 1.63 -7.36 2.76
CA ARG A 51 1.66 -7.06 4.20
C ARG A 51 1.58 -5.57 4.49
N ALA A 52 2.23 -4.74 3.68
CA ALA A 52 2.15 -3.28 3.76
C ALA A 52 0.72 -2.78 3.49
N VAL A 53 0.08 -3.25 2.43
CA VAL A 53 -1.32 -2.87 2.15
C VAL A 53 -2.27 -3.43 3.22
N ALA A 54 -2.00 -4.62 3.75
CA ALA A 54 -2.78 -5.20 4.84
C ALA A 54 -2.64 -4.41 6.15
N SER A 55 -1.49 -3.78 6.43
CA SER A 55 -1.32 -2.95 7.64
C SER A 55 -2.07 -1.63 7.57
N LEU A 56 -2.29 -1.09 6.36
CA LEU A 56 -3.07 0.13 6.12
C LEU A 56 -4.58 -0.10 6.19
N ARG A 57 -5.02 -1.37 6.16
CA ARG A 57 -6.42 -1.78 6.24
C ARG A 57 -7.06 -1.45 7.60
N PRO A 58 -6.47 -1.81 8.76
CA PRO A 58 -7.00 -1.41 10.08
C PRO A 58 -6.90 0.10 10.32
N GLU A 59 -6.00 0.81 9.65
CA GLU A 59 -5.92 2.28 9.71
C GLU A 59 -7.06 2.97 8.94
N GLY A 60 -7.89 2.22 8.21
CA GLY A 60 -8.97 2.77 7.41
C GLY A 60 -8.47 3.58 6.21
N LEU A 61 -7.24 3.33 5.74
CA LEU A 61 -6.63 3.99 4.59
C LEU A 61 -6.87 3.22 3.28
N VAL A 62 -7.04 1.90 3.37
CA VAL A 62 -7.29 1.03 2.21
C VAL A 62 -8.38 0.01 2.51
N ARG A 63 -9.16 -0.35 1.49
CA ARG A 63 -10.18 -1.40 1.51
C ARG A 63 -9.87 -2.46 0.46
N VAL A 64 -9.96 -3.74 0.83
CA VAL A 64 -9.97 -4.83 -0.17
C VAL A 64 -11.39 -5.06 -0.62
N VAL A 65 -11.58 -5.08 -1.93
CA VAL A 65 -12.81 -5.52 -2.58
C VAL A 65 -12.52 -6.86 -3.22
N SER A 66 -13.15 -7.92 -2.70
CA SER A 66 -13.03 -9.29 -3.21
C SER A 66 -13.29 -9.32 -4.72
N GLY A 67 -12.35 -9.90 -5.48
CA GLY A 67 -12.42 -10.00 -6.94
C GLY A 67 -12.11 -8.71 -7.72
N ARG A 68 -11.91 -7.56 -7.06
CA ARG A 68 -11.58 -6.27 -7.73
C ARG A 68 -10.23 -5.67 -7.31
N GLY A 69 -9.69 -6.08 -6.16
CA GLY A 69 -8.37 -5.67 -5.68
C GLY A 69 -8.45 -4.67 -4.53
N TYR A 70 -7.46 -3.78 -4.45
CA TYR A 70 -7.32 -2.81 -3.38
C TYR A 70 -7.84 -1.44 -3.82
N PHE A 71 -8.50 -0.72 -2.92
CA PHE A 71 -9.00 0.63 -3.15
C PHE A 71 -8.61 1.51 -1.96
N VAL A 72 -8.38 2.79 -2.20
CA VAL A 72 -8.20 3.78 -1.13
C VAL A 72 -9.53 3.94 -0.39
N ALA A 73 -9.49 3.98 0.93
CA ALA A 73 -10.67 4.21 1.74
C ALA A 73 -11.00 5.71 1.83
N GLU A 74 -12.29 6.04 1.87
CA GLU A 74 -12.78 7.42 1.74
C GLU A 74 -12.50 8.32 2.96
N GLY A 75 -12.17 7.72 4.11
CA GLY A 75 -11.85 8.42 5.36
C GLY A 75 -10.37 8.75 5.55
N ALA A 76 -9.52 8.54 4.55
CA ALA A 76 -8.10 8.88 4.60
C ALA A 76 -7.89 10.38 4.37
N ASN A 77 -8.12 11.19 5.42
CA ASN A 77 -7.86 12.63 5.40
C ASN A 77 -7.13 13.04 6.69
#